data_AF-A0A8D3B2G2-F1
#
_entry.id   AF-A0A8D3B2G2-F1
#
_cell.length_a   1.000
_cell.length_b   1.000
_cell.length_c   1.000
_cell.angle_alpha   90.00
_cell.angle_beta   90.00
_cell.angle_gamma   90.00
#
_symmetry.space_group_name_H-M   'P 1'
#
loop_
_entity.id
_entity.type
_entity.pdbx_description
1 polymer ?
#
loop_
_entity_poly.entity_id
_entity_poly.type
_entity_poly.pdbx_seq_one_letter_code
_entity_poly.pdbx_strand_id
1 'polypeptide(L)'
;MMPRVSFTPPSPCLPSLPVLERLLPALPPTLRDVDVPRLFREPFILSGYRPVGLSWRCYVLSLFQMHNETVNAWSHLLAAACLVVRFTAFAVLRGGGILGFRLQGPEGQGFSVDVSSLPLVLYVFSAVTYLSCSAAAHLLQSRSEQAHHSLCLLDYVGVAVYQYGSALALCLYSSDSAWTQSMLGKVFLPAAALLAWLSCITCCYAKINFRRPYPTHRKLCQLVPMGVAYLLVINPVAHRLATCSWTNRSALPLHFLQVVLFLLSAVFFSCPVPERFAPGRCDIVGHGHQLSHILLSLCTLAQQEALLEDFLWRRPALVREFGEERLLLACASFFGLALCCAATALAMRVGACDLMDAWDYLLKSPQLKKLLLLNVS
;
A
#
# COMPACT_ATOMS: atom_id res chain seq x y z
N MET A 1 -26.01 43.69 -57.35
CA MET A 1 -25.02 42.69 -56.90
C MET A 1 -24.17 43.33 -55.81
N MET A 2 -24.41 42.98 -54.55
CA MET A 2 -23.56 43.43 -53.43
C MET A 2 -22.54 42.33 -53.09
N PRO A 3 -21.28 42.67 -52.73
CA PRO A 3 -20.30 41.67 -52.39
C PRO A 3 -20.57 41.11 -50.99
N ARG A 4 -20.66 39.79 -50.87
CA ARG A 4 -20.65 39.08 -49.57
C ARG A 4 -19.25 39.19 -48.97
N VAL A 5 -19.12 39.93 -47.88
CA VAL A 5 -17.92 39.90 -47.03
C VAL A 5 -18.00 38.65 -46.16
N SER A 6 -17.09 37.69 -46.37
CA SER A 6 -16.93 36.52 -45.51
C SER A 6 -16.03 36.86 -44.33
N PHE A 7 -16.57 36.82 -43.10
CA PHE A 7 -15.77 36.84 -41.89
C PHE A 7 -15.35 35.41 -41.54
N THR A 8 -14.19 34.99 -42.03
CA THR A 8 -13.47 33.85 -41.42
C THR A 8 -12.76 34.37 -40.16
N PRO A 9 -13.02 33.82 -38.97
CA PRO A 9 -12.23 34.20 -37.80
C PRO A 9 -10.77 33.78 -38.01
N PRO A 10 -9.79 34.56 -37.52
CA PRO A 10 -8.39 34.19 -37.63
C PRO A 10 -8.17 32.87 -36.89
N SER A 11 -7.54 31.92 -37.56
CA SER A 11 -6.99 30.71 -36.94
C SER A 11 -6.07 31.15 -35.79
N PRO A 12 -6.25 30.67 -34.55
CA PRO A 12 -5.30 30.95 -33.50
C PRO A 12 -4.06 30.10 -33.77
N CYS A 13 -3.11 30.63 -34.55
CA CYS A 13 -1.74 30.14 -34.54
C CYS A 13 -1.15 30.50 -33.16
N LEU A 14 -1.43 29.67 -32.15
CA LEU A 14 -0.82 29.74 -30.84
C LEU A 14 0.55 29.04 -30.92
N PRO A 15 1.68 29.78 -30.92
CA PRO A 15 3.03 29.19 -30.91
C PRO A 15 3.33 28.38 -29.63
N SER A 16 2.39 28.35 -28.67
CA SER A 16 2.47 27.57 -27.43
C SER A 16 1.99 26.12 -27.56
N LEU A 17 1.25 25.74 -28.62
CA LEU A 17 0.76 24.37 -28.82
C LEU A 17 1.87 23.30 -28.82
N PRO A 18 3.00 23.48 -29.52
CA PRO A 18 4.09 22.50 -29.55
C PRO A 18 4.87 22.38 -28.23
N VAL A 19 4.80 23.40 -27.39
CA VAL A 19 5.41 23.41 -26.05
C VAL A 19 4.46 22.75 -25.05
N LEU A 20 3.17 23.07 -25.14
CA LEU A 20 2.12 22.48 -24.32
C LEU A 20 1.96 20.99 -24.61
N GLU A 21 2.00 20.54 -25.87
CA GLU A 21 2.01 19.12 -26.23
C GLU A 21 3.29 18.39 -25.78
N ARG A 22 4.43 19.09 -25.74
CA ARG A 22 5.67 18.54 -25.15
C ARG A 22 5.60 18.38 -23.63
N LEU A 23 4.82 19.23 -22.96
CA LEU A 23 4.63 19.21 -21.50
C LEU A 23 3.48 18.28 -21.07
N LEU A 24 2.42 18.21 -21.87
CA LEU A 24 1.20 17.43 -21.66
C LEU A 24 0.92 16.62 -22.94
N PRO A 25 1.63 15.51 -23.16
CA PRO A 25 1.32 14.65 -24.30
C PRO A 25 -0.12 14.16 -24.20
N ALA A 26 -0.83 14.17 -25.33
CA ALA A 26 -2.15 13.56 -25.40
C ALA A 26 -2.04 12.08 -25.02
N LEU A 27 -2.82 11.67 -24.00
CA LEU A 27 -2.82 10.29 -23.55
C LEU A 27 -3.59 9.42 -24.56
N PRO A 28 -3.03 8.27 -24.98
CA PRO A 28 -3.75 7.37 -25.86
C PRO A 28 -5.01 6.80 -25.18
N PRO A 29 -6.02 6.39 -25.95
CA PRO A 29 -7.20 5.74 -25.40
C PRO A 29 -6.84 4.43 -24.69
N THR A 30 -7.67 4.03 -23.73
CA THR A 30 -7.55 2.74 -23.06
C THR A 30 -7.91 1.58 -24.00
N LEU A 31 -7.32 0.42 -23.73
CA LEU A 31 -7.40 -0.79 -24.52
C LEU A 31 -8.35 -1.82 -23.89
N ARG A 32 -8.75 -2.80 -24.70
CA ARG A 32 -9.41 -4.01 -24.20
C ARG A 32 -8.39 -5.03 -23.69
N ASP A 33 -8.84 -5.97 -22.89
CA ASP A 33 -8.00 -7.04 -22.34
C ASP A 33 -7.26 -7.84 -23.43
N VAL A 34 -7.92 -8.13 -24.55
CA VAL A 34 -7.34 -8.89 -25.68
C VAL A 34 -6.10 -8.24 -26.28
N ASP A 35 -6.02 -6.90 -26.20
CA ASP A 35 -4.97 -6.08 -26.80
C ASP A 35 -3.77 -5.85 -25.84
N VAL A 36 -3.83 -6.39 -24.62
CA VAL A 36 -2.80 -6.20 -23.59
C VAL A 36 -2.15 -7.54 -23.23
N PRO A 37 -0.84 -7.63 -22.94
CA PRO A 37 -0.21 -8.89 -22.52
C PRO A 37 -0.91 -9.52 -21.31
N ARG A 38 -0.99 -10.86 -21.29
CA ARG A 38 -1.70 -11.62 -20.25
C ARG A 38 -1.30 -11.24 -18.82
N LEU A 39 -0.02 -10.90 -18.59
CA LEU A 39 0.52 -10.51 -17.28
C LEU A 39 -0.32 -9.41 -16.60
N PHE A 40 -0.75 -8.41 -17.37
CA PHE A 40 -1.46 -7.24 -16.88
C PHE A 40 -2.98 -7.40 -16.79
N ARG A 41 -3.55 -8.49 -17.34
CA ARG A 41 -5.00 -8.70 -17.40
C ARG A 41 -5.54 -9.17 -16.07
N GLU A 42 -6.53 -8.49 -15.53
CA GLU A 42 -7.26 -8.92 -14.33
C GLU A 42 -8.48 -9.77 -14.67
N PRO A 43 -8.83 -10.78 -13.84
CA PRO A 43 -10.01 -11.60 -14.06
C PRO A 43 -11.29 -10.75 -14.13
N PHE A 44 -12.16 -11.04 -15.10
CA PHE A 44 -13.45 -10.37 -15.31
C PHE A 44 -13.40 -8.88 -15.72
N ILE A 45 -12.20 -8.29 -15.82
CA ILE A 45 -11.99 -6.92 -16.31
C ILE A 45 -11.66 -6.96 -17.81
N LEU A 46 -12.55 -6.44 -18.64
CA LEU A 46 -12.50 -6.62 -20.11
C LEU A 46 -11.97 -5.40 -20.86
N SER A 47 -11.92 -4.23 -20.22
CA SER A 47 -11.51 -2.97 -20.83
C SER A 47 -10.89 -2.01 -19.82
N GLY A 48 -10.46 -0.84 -20.30
CA GLY A 48 -9.88 0.21 -19.46
C GLY A 48 -8.39 0.06 -19.20
N TYR A 49 -7.69 -0.84 -19.90
CA TYR A 49 -6.25 -1.03 -19.71
C TYR A 49 -5.45 0.08 -20.39
N ARG A 50 -4.34 0.50 -19.78
CA ARG A 50 -3.42 1.45 -20.43
C ARG A 50 -2.49 0.72 -21.41
N PRO A 51 -2.12 1.33 -22.55
CA PRO A 51 -1.09 0.78 -23.44
C PRO A 51 0.23 0.57 -22.70
N VAL A 52 0.97 -0.46 -23.09
CA VAL A 52 2.29 -0.81 -22.53
C VAL A 52 3.39 -0.03 -23.28
N GLY A 53 4.52 0.26 -22.63
CA GLY A 53 5.69 0.86 -23.29
C GLY A 53 5.65 2.38 -23.45
N LEU A 54 4.66 3.06 -22.86
CA LEU A 54 4.62 4.53 -22.87
C LEU A 54 5.74 5.14 -22.00
N SER A 55 5.98 6.43 -22.16
CA SER A 55 6.92 7.16 -21.29
C SER A 55 6.39 7.20 -19.84
N TRP A 56 7.29 7.32 -18.84
CA TRP A 56 6.88 7.41 -17.43
C TRP A 56 5.96 8.61 -17.19
N ARG A 57 6.20 9.70 -17.92
CA ARG A 57 5.35 10.90 -17.89
C ARG A 57 3.91 10.58 -18.28
N CYS A 58 3.69 9.75 -19.31
CA CYS A 58 2.35 9.33 -19.70
C CYS A 58 1.65 8.54 -18.56
N TYR A 59 2.35 7.65 -17.86
CA TYR A 59 1.76 6.92 -16.73
C TYR A 59 1.45 7.85 -15.55
N VAL A 60 2.33 8.81 -15.24
CA VAL A 60 2.06 9.80 -14.20
C VAL A 60 0.85 10.66 -14.57
N LEU A 61 0.77 11.15 -15.81
CA LEU A 61 -0.36 11.93 -16.30
C LEU A 61 -1.65 11.11 -16.38
N SER A 62 -1.55 9.79 -16.59
CA SER A 62 -2.72 8.90 -16.60
C SER A 62 -3.45 8.85 -15.26
N LEU A 63 -2.86 9.37 -14.17
CA LEU A 63 -3.57 9.62 -12.92
C LEU A 63 -4.86 10.44 -13.13
N PHE A 64 -4.88 11.32 -14.14
CA PHE A 64 -6.03 12.15 -14.50
C PHE A 64 -6.84 11.59 -15.69
N GLN A 65 -6.58 10.36 -16.10
CA GLN A 65 -7.33 9.63 -17.12
C GLN A 65 -8.13 8.49 -16.46
N MET A 66 -9.35 8.26 -16.94
CA MET A 66 -10.16 7.12 -16.50
C MET A 66 -9.64 5.82 -17.13
N HIS A 67 -9.25 4.87 -16.29
CA HIS A 67 -8.74 3.55 -16.64
C HIS A 67 -9.01 2.57 -15.47
N ASN A 68 -8.78 1.28 -15.69
CA ASN A 68 -9.11 0.23 -14.72
C ASN A 68 -8.38 0.35 -13.36
N GLU A 69 -7.20 0.96 -13.36
CA GLU A 69 -6.39 1.24 -12.15
C GLU A 69 -6.66 2.61 -11.50
N THR A 70 -7.57 3.46 -12.02
CA THR A 70 -7.70 4.86 -11.57
C THR A 70 -8.13 4.93 -10.12
N VAL A 71 -9.19 4.22 -9.74
CA VAL A 71 -9.70 4.21 -8.36
C VAL A 71 -8.70 3.55 -7.42
N ASN A 72 -7.96 2.52 -7.86
CA ASN A 72 -6.92 1.88 -7.04
C ASN A 72 -5.82 2.89 -6.65
N ALA A 73 -5.35 3.71 -7.59
CA ALA A 73 -4.34 4.72 -7.29
C ALA A 73 -4.91 5.86 -6.41
N TRP A 74 -6.07 6.40 -6.79
CA TRP A 74 -6.67 7.52 -6.08
C TRP A 74 -7.12 7.19 -4.65
N SER A 75 -7.62 5.98 -4.39
CA SER A 75 -8.01 5.58 -3.03
C SER A 75 -6.84 5.67 -2.06
N HIS A 76 -5.65 5.20 -2.48
CA HIS A 76 -4.44 5.24 -1.66
C HIS A 76 -3.87 6.66 -1.52
N LEU A 77 -3.82 7.43 -2.60
CA LEU A 77 -3.32 8.81 -2.57
C LEU A 77 -4.17 9.70 -1.66
N LEU A 78 -5.49 9.58 -1.76
CA LEU A 78 -6.41 10.34 -0.91
C LEU A 78 -6.27 9.92 0.55
N ALA A 79 -6.17 8.62 0.83
CA ALA A 79 -5.94 8.12 2.18
C ALA A 79 -4.62 8.65 2.77
N ALA A 80 -3.54 8.65 1.99
CA ALA A 80 -2.24 9.16 2.43
C ALA A 80 -2.32 10.65 2.76
N ALA A 81 -2.96 11.45 1.90
CA ALA A 81 -3.20 12.86 2.15
C ALA A 81 -4.03 13.09 3.42
N CYS A 82 -5.14 12.35 3.59
CA CYS A 82 -5.97 12.44 4.78
C CYS A 82 -5.21 12.06 6.06
N LEU A 83 -4.41 10.99 6.04
CA LEU A 83 -3.60 10.59 7.20
C LEU A 83 -2.62 11.69 7.60
N VAL A 84 -1.87 12.23 6.63
CA VAL A 84 -0.91 13.32 6.88
C VAL A 84 -1.60 14.57 7.41
N VAL A 85 -2.71 15.00 6.80
CA VAL A 85 -3.46 16.17 7.27
C VAL A 85 -3.99 15.95 8.69
N ARG A 86 -4.57 14.78 8.99
CA ARG A 86 -5.10 14.50 10.33
C ARG A 86 -4.00 14.37 11.37
N PHE A 87 -2.87 13.73 11.03
CA PHE A 87 -1.73 13.64 11.94
C PHE A 87 -1.07 14.99 12.19
N THR A 88 -0.88 15.81 11.17
CA THR A 88 -0.30 17.16 11.33
C THR A 88 -1.23 18.06 12.16
N ALA A 89 -2.54 18.05 11.87
CA ALA A 89 -3.53 18.77 12.67
C ALA A 89 -3.50 18.31 14.14
N PHE A 90 -3.43 17.00 14.38
CA PHE A 90 -3.29 16.46 15.73
C PHE A 90 -2.00 16.93 16.40
N ALA A 91 -0.86 16.78 15.75
CA ALA A 91 0.45 17.12 16.30
C ALA A 91 0.57 18.61 16.66
N VAL A 92 -0.07 19.49 15.88
CA VAL A 92 -0.12 20.94 16.12
C VAL A 92 -1.14 21.32 17.21
N LEU A 93 -2.35 20.75 17.19
CA LEU A 93 -3.45 21.20 18.04
C LEU A 93 -3.55 20.49 19.40
N ARG A 94 -3.15 19.21 19.46
CA ARG A 94 -3.39 18.33 20.62
C ARG A 94 -2.18 17.51 21.03
N GLY A 95 -1.23 17.30 20.14
CA GLY A 95 -0.11 16.39 20.31
C GLY A 95 0.94 16.84 21.32
N GLY A 96 0.80 18.03 21.94
CA GLY A 96 1.70 18.48 23.01
C GLY A 96 3.18 18.41 22.62
N GLY A 97 3.53 18.88 21.41
CA GLY A 97 4.92 18.97 20.95
C GLY A 97 5.48 17.78 20.18
N ILE A 98 4.68 16.82 19.68
CA ILE A 98 5.15 15.71 18.79
C ILE A 98 5.96 16.23 17.57
N LEU A 99 5.67 17.46 17.12
CA LEU A 99 6.40 18.17 16.06
C LEU A 99 7.03 19.49 16.55
N GLY A 100 7.31 19.64 17.84
CA GLY A 100 7.96 20.83 18.39
C GLY A 100 7.12 22.13 18.40
N PHE A 101 5.87 22.12 17.93
CA PHE A 101 4.98 23.29 18.07
C PHE A 101 4.41 23.35 19.49
N ARG A 102 5.17 23.93 20.43
CA ARG A 102 4.55 24.54 21.63
C ARG A 102 4.05 25.92 21.24
N LEU A 103 2.72 26.09 21.21
CA LEU A 103 2.15 27.42 21.33
C LEU A 103 2.43 27.91 22.76
N GLN A 104 3.48 28.73 22.88
CA GLN A 104 3.81 29.60 24.01
C GLN A 104 4.34 28.92 25.30
N GLY A 105 5.67 28.94 25.46
CA GLY A 105 6.37 28.74 26.73
C GLY A 105 7.74 29.45 26.70
N PRO A 106 8.34 29.83 27.85
CA PRO A 106 9.51 30.70 27.93
C PRO A 106 10.82 30.08 27.40
N GLU A 107 10.83 28.76 27.19
CA GLU A 107 12.00 27.96 26.86
C GLU A 107 11.90 27.46 25.40
N GLY A 108 12.44 28.23 24.46
CA GLY A 108 12.99 27.74 23.19
C GLY A 108 12.03 27.27 22.08
N GLN A 109 12.18 27.86 20.89
CA GLN A 109 11.73 27.27 19.62
C GLN A 109 12.64 26.09 19.28
N GLY A 110 12.12 24.85 19.27
CA GLY A 110 12.89 23.67 18.88
C GLY A 110 12.04 22.45 18.56
N PHE A 111 12.41 21.74 17.49
CA PHE A 111 11.86 20.45 17.12
C PHE A 111 12.35 19.40 18.15
N SER A 112 11.49 18.97 19.09
CA SER A 112 11.82 17.86 19.99
C SER A 112 10.81 16.74 19.81
N VAL A 113 11.24 15.63 19.20
CA VAL A 113 10.46 14.39 19.18
C VAL A 113 10.74 13.69 20.50
N ASP A 114 9.74 13.69 21.38
CA ASP A 114 9.78 12.93 22.63
C ASP A 114 9.77 11.42 22.30
N VAL A 115 10.60 10.62 22.97
CA VAL A 115 10.74 9.17 22.73
C VAL A 115 9.38 8.46 22.81
N SER A 116 8.48 8.95 23.67
CA SER A 116 7.11 8.44 23.80
C SER A 116 6.25 8.55 22.53
N SER A 117 6.60 9.47 21.61
CA SER A 117 5.92 9.74 20.35
C SER A 117 6.50 8.99 19.15
N LEU A 118 7.69 8.42 19.28
CA LEU A 118 8.39 7.75 18.19
C LEU A 118 7.58 6.59 17.58
N PRO A 119 6.93 5.69 18.36
CA PRO A 119 6.09 4.64 17.78
C PRO A 119 4.94 5.18 16.91
N LEU A 120 4.31 6.28 17.33
CA LEU A 120 3.24 6.92 16.56
C LEU A 120 3.77 7.52 15.25
N VAL A 121 4.93 8.17 15.28
CA VAL A 121 5.60 8.69 14.08
C VAL A 121 5.96 7.56 13.12
N LEU A 122 6.52 6.45 13.62
CA LEU A 122 6.85 5.27 12.81
C LEU A 122 5.60 4.62 12.22
N TYR A 123 4.50 4.55 12.98
CA TYR A 123 3.21 4.12 12.46
C TYR A 123 2.77 4.98 11.28
N VAL A 124 2.70 6.30 11.44
CA VAL A 124 2.26 7.21 10.36
C VAL A 124 3.20 7.16 9.16
N PHE A 125 4.51 7.14 9.39
CA PHE A 125 5.51 6.97 8.33
C PHE A 125 5.28 5.67 7.55
N SER A 126 5.07 4.55 8.24
CA SER A 126 4.79 3.26 7.63
C SER A 126 3.46 3.25 6.87
N ALA A 127 2.44 3.93 7.41
CA ALA A 127 1.12 4.07 6.81
C ALA A 127 1.19 4.84 5.47
N VAL A 128 1.84 6.00 5.48
CA VAL A 128 2.05 6.80 4.26
C VAL A 128 2.92 6.04 3.25
N THR A 129 3.93 5.30 3.72
CA THR A 129 4.81 4.52 2.85
C THR A 129 4.05 3.44 2.10
N TYR A 130 3.25 2.60 2.77
CA TYR A 130 2.53 1.53 2.05
C TYR A 130 1.49 2.08 1.07
N LEU A 131 0.75 3.14 1.45
CA LEU A 131 -0.21 3.79 0.55
C LEU A 131 0.49 4.35 -0.68
N SER A 132 1.65 5.00 -0.49
CA SER A 132 2.44 5.56 -1.59
C SER A 132 3.01 4.47 -2.49
N CYS A 133 3.54 3.39 -1.93
CA CYS A 133 4.04 2.23 -2.69
C CYS A 133 2.92 1.56 -3.49
N SER A 134 1.73 1.38 -2.89
CA SER A 134 0.58 0.79 -3.57
C SER A 134 0.05 1.69 -4.68
N ALA A 135 -0.08 3.00 -4.43
CA ALA A 135 -0.46 3.97 -5.45
C ALA A 135 0.54 3.98 -6.62
N ALA A 136 1.84 3.98 -6.34
CA ALA A 136 2.88 3.91 -7.36
C ALA A 136 2.80 2.61 -8.16
N ALA A 137 2.52 1.47 -7.52
CA ALA A 137 2.31 0.21 -8.20
C ALA A 137 1.14 0.29 -9.17
N HIS A 138 -0.06 0.65 -8.71
CA HIS A 138 -1.24 0.75 -9.58
C HIS A 138 -1.07 1.79 -10.69
N LEU A 139 -0.39 2.90 -10.41
CA LEU A 139 -0.16 3.93 -11.40
C LEU A 139 0.87 3.53 -12.47
N LEU A 140 1.93 2.81 -12.10
CA LEU A 140 3.11 2.66 -12.96
C LEU A 140 3.41 1.23 -13.42
N GLN A 141 2.76 0.20 -12.84
CA GLN A 141 3.07 -1.21 -13.10
C GLN A 141 2.86 -1.64 -14.56
N SER A 142 1.93 -1.00 -15.28
CA SER A 142 1.57 -1.35 -16.66
C SER A 142 2.60 -0.91 -17.71
N ARG A 143 3.67 -0.22 -17.32
CA ARG A 143 4.73 0.25 -18.22
C ARG A 143 5.46 -0.89 -18.94
N SER A 144 5.90 -1.88 -18.19
CA SER A 144 6.70 -3.00 -18.67
C SER A 144 6.64 -4.13 -17.65
N GLU A 145 7.02 -5.33 -18.07
CA GLU A 145 7.13 -6.48 -17.16
C GLU A 145 8.12 -6.21 -16.01
N GLN A 146 9.24 -5.54 -16.31
CA GLN A 146 10.20 -5.10 -15.27
C GLN A 146 9.53 -4.21 -14.23
N ALA A 147 8.81 -3.17 -14.68
CA ALA A 147 8.14 -2.23 -13.79
C ALA A 147 7.06 -2.94 -12.98
N HIS A 148 6.29 -3.83 -13.62
CA HIS A 148 5.26 -4.65 -12.98
C HIS A 148 5.79 -5.43 -11.79
N HIS A 149 6.86 -6.20 -11.98
CA HIS A 149 7.44 -6.98 -10.89
C HIS A 149 8.03 -6.07 -9.82
N SER A 150 8.89 -5.10 -10.19
CA SER A 150 9.56 -4.25 -9.20
C SER A 150 8.58 -3.45 -8.33
N LEU A 151 7.54 -2.87 -8.93
CA LEU A 151 6.57 -2.06 -8.19
C LEU A 151 5.62 -2.92 -7.35
N CYS A 152 5.20 -4.11 -7.82
CA CYS A 152 4.43 -5.02 -6.98
C CYS A 152 5.25 -5.52 -5.77
N LEU A 153 6.55 -5.80 -5.95
CA LEU A 153 7.41 -6.19 -4.83
C LEU A 153 7.56 -5.05 -3.82
N LEU A 154 7.72 -3.81 -4.30
CA LEU A 154 7.78 -2.62 -3.46
C LEU A 154 6.46 -2.41 -2.67
N ASP A 155 5.31 -2.64 -3.30
CA ASP A 155 4.00 -2.62 -2.63
C ASP A 155 3.95 -3.63 -1.47
N TYR A 156 4.40 -4.88 -1.70
CA TYR A 156 4.45 -5.90 -0.63
C TYR A 156 5.40 -5.55 0.51
N VAL A 157 6.56 -4.93 0.21
CA VAL A 157 7.45 -4.39 1.24
C VAL A 157 6.73 -3.33 2.06
N GLY A 158 6.04 -2.39 1.40
CA GLY A 158 5.23 -1.36 2.04
C GLY A 158 4.19 -1.96 2.99
N VAL A 159 3.43 -2.95 2.53
CA VAL A 159 2.41 -3.65 3.35
C VAL A 159 3.03 -4.30 4.58
N ALA A 160 4.17 -4.99 4.45
CA ALA A 160 4.85 -5.62 5.58
C ALA A 160 5.40 -4.60 6.60
N VAL A 161 5.99 -3.50 6.12
CA VAL A 161 6.48 -2.41 6.98
C VAL A 161 5.33 -1.75 7.73
N TYR A 162 4.19 -1.50 7.07
CA TYR A 162 2.98 -0.99 7.72
C TYR A 162 2.41 -1.96 8.75
N GLN A 163 2.34 -3.24 8.42
CA GLN A 163 1.85 -4.28 9.33
C GLN A 163 2.63 -4.26 10.65
N TYR A 164 3.94 -4.08 10.59
CA TYR A 164 4.76 -3.96 11.79
C TYR A 164 4.68 -2.61 12.48
N GLY A 165 4.63 -1.49 11.74
CA GLY A 165 4.41 -0.17 12.32
C GLY A 165 3.08 -0.10 13.09
N SER A 166 2.04 -0.73 12.55
CA SER A 166 0.75 -0.96 13.22
C SER A 166 0.91 -1.79 14.49
N ALA A 167 1.61 -2.92 14.42
CA ALA A 167 1.88 -3.77 15.58
C ALA A 167 2.58 -3.01 16.71
N LEU A 168 3.61 -2.23 16.36
CA LEU A 168 4.38 -1.43 17.30
C LEU A 168 3.48 -0.42 18.02
N ALA A 169 2.70 0.37 17.29
CA ALA A 169 1.82 1.37 17.88
C ALA A 169 0.68 0.75 18.72
N LEU A 170 0.01 -0.28 18.22
CA LEU A 170 -1.08 -0.94 18.95
C LEU A 170 -0.59 -1.63 20.23
N CYS A 171 0.58 -2.26 20.20
CA CYS A 171 1.16 -2.88 21.38
C CYS A 171 1.53 -1.86 22.46
N LEU A 172 2.03 -0.68 22.06
CA LEU A 172 2.56 0.31 23.00
C LEU A 172 1.48 1.26 23.54
N TYR A 173 0.50 1.63 22.71
CA TYR A 173 -0.56 2.56 23.09
C TYR A 173 -1.87 1.87 23.46
N SER A 174 -2.20 0.80 22.72
CA SER A 174 -3.52 0.20 22.74
C SER A 174 -3.59 -1.12 23.51
N SER A 175 -2.59 -1.46 24.32
CA SER A 175 -2.60 -2.64 25.19
C SER A 175 -2.89 -2.30 26.65
N ASP A 176 -3.48 -3.24 27.38
CA ASP A 176 -3.63 -3.12 28.83
C ASP A 176 -2.51 -3.87 29.59
N SER A 177 -2.42 -3.64 30.90
CA SER A 177 -1.39 -4.23 31.74
C SER A 177 -1.50 -5.76 31.84
N ALA A 178 -2.71 -6.30 31.92
CA ALA A 178 -2.95 -7.74 32.00
C ALA A 178 -2.45 -8.45 30.74
N TRP A 179 -2.75 -7.89 29.58
CA TRP A 179 -2.32 -8.40 28.29
C TRP A 179 -0.80 -8.29 28.11
N THR A 180 -0.21 -7.17 28.51
CA THR A 180 1.24 -6.94 28.37
C THR A 180 2.04 -7.94 29.21
N GLN A 181 1.54 -8.32 30.39
CA GLN A 181 2.19 -9.29 31.28
C GLN A 181 1.98 -10.76 30.86
N SER A 182 1.06 -11.02 29.92
CA SER A 182 0.82 -12.35 29.38
C SER A 182 2.04 -12.91 28.62
N MET A 183 2.07 -14.23 28.41
CA MET A 183 3.11 -14.85 27.58
C MET A 183 3.15 -14.28 26.16
N LEU A 184 1.97 -14.00 25.58
CA LEU A 184 1.86 -13.44 24.24
C LEU A 184 2.40 -12.00 24.19
N GLY A 185 2.08 -11.18 25.19
CA GLY A 185 2.58 -9.80 25.29
C GLY A 185 4.11 -9.71 25.29
N LYS A 186 4.78 -10.63 25.98
CA LYS A 186 6.25 -10.68 26.08
C LYS A 186 6.96 -11.01 24.75
N VAL A 187 6.33 -11.79 23.89
CA VAL A 187 6.90 -12.20 22.58
C VAL A 187 6.25 -11.50 21.39
N PHE A 188 5.34 -10.56 21.63
CA PHE A 188 4.50 -9.97 20.60
C PHE A 188 5.30 -9.28 19.50
N LEU A 189 6.20 -8.36 19.84
CA LEU A 189 6.97 -7.60 18.85
C LEU A 189 7.87 -8.48 17.97
N PRO A 190 8.69 -9.42 18.50
CA PRO A 190 9.47 -10.30 17.64
C PRO A 190 8.58 -11.23 16.79
N ALA A 191 7.47 -11.73 17.33
CA ALA A 191 6.53 -12.54 16.55
C ALA A 191 5.86 -11.73 15.43
N ALA A 192 5.46 -10.49 15.70
CA ALA A 192 4.88 -9.59 14.70
C ALA A 192 5.88 -9.23 13.60
N ALA A 193 7.16 -8.99 13.95
CA ALA A 193 8.22 -8.75 12.97
C ALA A 193 8.43 -9.97 12.06
N LEU A 194 8.53 -11.16 12.64
CA LEU A 194 8.70 -12.41 11.89
C LEU A 194 7.53 -12.65 10.92
N LEU A 195 6.29 -12.47 11.39
CA LEU A 195 5.10 -12.68 10.58
C LEU A 195 4.92 -11.62 9.48
N ALA A 196 5.31 -10.36 9.74
CA ALA A 196 5.35 -9.31 8.72
C ALA A 196 6.40 -9.64 7.64
N TRP A 197 7.60 -10.08 8.04
CA TRP A 197 8.63 -10.51 7.11
C TRP A 197 8.19 -11.74 6.29
N LEU A 198 7.54 -12.73 6.92
CA LEU A 198 6.99 -13.90 6.24
C LEU A 198 5.90 -13.51 5.23
N SER A 199 5.04 -12.54 5.58
CA SER A 199 4.05 -11.98 4.67
C SER A 199 4.72 -11.33 3.45
N CYS A 200 5.81 -10.59 3.65
CA CYS A 200 6.62 -10.05 2.55
C CYS A 200 7.19 -11.17 1.66
N ILE A 201 7.88 -12.16 2.26
CA ILE A 201 8.51 -13.28 1.54
C ILE A 201 7.48 -13.99 0.66
N THR A 202 6.35 -14.36 1.25
CA THR A 202 5.33 -15.17 0.58
C THR A 202 4.61 -14.39 -0.53
N CYS A 203 4.33 -13.10 -0.33
CA CYS A 203 3.79 -12.23 -1.38
C CYS A 203 4.78 -12.04 -2.54
N CYS A 204 6.06 -11.78 -2.24
CA CYS A 204 7.11 -11.67 -3.25
C CYS A 204 7.31 -12.97 -4.03
N TYR A 205 7.43 -14.09 -3.32
CA TYR A 205 7.52 -15.43 -3.89
C TYR A 205 6.33 -15.72 -4.81
N ALA A 206 5.11 -15.44 -4.35
CA ALA A 206 3.88 -15.68 -5.07
C ALA A 206 3.75 -14.84 -6.35
N LYS A 207 4.43 -13.68 -6.40
CA LYS A 207 4.43 -12.80 -7.57
C LYS A 207 5.43 -13.22 -8.63
N ILE A 208 6.57 -13.77 -8.22
CA ILE A 208 7.66 -14.15 -9.12
C ILE A 208 7.44 -15.57 -9.68
N ASN A 209 7.00 -16.51 -8.85
CA ASN A 209 7.00 -17.92 -9.22
C ASN A 209 5.69 -18.39 -9.87
N PHE A 210 4.57 -17.73 -9.59
CA PHE A 210 3.29 -18.08 -10.21
C PHE A 210 3.03 -17.24 -11.46
N ARG A 211 2.41 -17.86 -12.46
CA ARG A 211 2.01 -17.23 -13.73
C ARG A 211 0.50 -17.34 -13.94
N ARG A 212 -0.06 -16.49 -14.80
CA ARG A 212 -1.50 -16.54 -15.15
C ARG A 212 -1.77 -17.70 -16.13
N PRO A 213 -2.91 -18.42 -16.02
CA PRO A 213 -3.93 -18.29 -14.97
C PRO A 213 -3.38 -18.76 -13.62
N TYR A 214 -3.57 -17.95 -12.59
CA TYR A 214 -2.95 -18.22 -11.30
C TYR A 214 -3.61 -19.41 -10.61
N PRO A 215 -2.83 -20.33 -10.03
CA PRO A 215 -3.39 -21.44 -9.28
C PRO A 215 -4.00 -20.93 -7.95
N THR A 216 -5.01 -21.62 -7.44
CA THR A 216 -5.73 -21.24 -6.20
C THR A 216 -4.79 -21.15 -4.99
N HIS A 217 -3.77 -22.01 -4.90
CA HIS A 217 -2.80 -21.99 -3.81
C HIS A 217 -1.90 -20.75 -3.80
N ARG A 218 -1.75 -20.02 -4.91
CA ARG A 218 -1.08 -18.70 -4.91
C ARG A 218 -1.75 -17.77 -3.92
N LYS A 219 -3.09 -17.76 -3.91
CA LYS A 219 -3.87 -16.87 -3.05
C LYS A 219 -3.76 -17.29 -1.59
N LEU A 220 -3.73 -18.60 -1.32
CA LEU A 220 -3.46 -19.13 0.03
C LEU A 220 -2.06 -18.73 0.53
N CYS A 221 -1.05 -18.78 -0.35
CA CYS A 221 0.32 -18.36 -0.03
C CYS A 221 0.39 -16.91 0.44
N GLN A 222 -0.43 -16.02 -0.14
CA GLN A 222 -0.50 -14.62 0.28
C GLN A 222 -1.39 -14.41 1.52
N LEU A 223 -2.57 -15.02 1.55
CA LEU A 223 -3.59 -14.77 2.57
C LEU A 223 -3.26 -15.38 3.94
N VAL A 224 -2.67 -16.59 3.99
CA VAL A 224 -2.47 -17.30 5.26
C VAL A 224 -1.47 -16.55 6.16
N PRO A 225 -0.26 -16.17 5.69
CA PRO A 225 0.68 -15.42 6.53
C PRO A 225 0.11 -14.06 6.95
N MET A 226 -0.52 -13.34 6.03
CA MET A 226 -1.14 -12.03 6.32
C MET A 226 -2.27 -12.15 7.34
N GLY A 227 -3.10 -13.20 7.24
CA GLY A 227 -4.19 -13.47 8.16
C GLY A 227 -3.71 -13.82 9.56
N VAL A 228 -2.73 -14.72 9.69
CA VAL A 228 -2.11 -15.07 10.98
C VAL A 228 -1.44 -13.84 11.61
N ALA A 229 -0.73 -13.06 10.79
CA ALA A 229 -0.11 -11.82 11.22
C ALA A 229 -1.15 -10.80 11.71
N TYR A 230 -2.28 -10.63 11.01
CA TYR A 230 -3.36 -9.76 11.45
C TYR A 230 -3.98 -10.23 12.79
N LEU A 231 -4.26 -11.53 12.94
CA LEU A 231 -4.80 -12.09 14.17
C LEU A 231 -3.88 -11.84 15.37
N LEU A 232 -2.57 -11.91 15.17
CA LEU A 232 -1.60 -11.51 16.18
C LEU A 232 -1.70 -10.01 16.45
N VAL A 233 -1.56 -9.17 15.43
CA VAL A 233 -1.48 -7.70 15.57
C VAL A 233 -2.70 -7.09 16.23
N ILE A 234 -3.90 -7.60 15.93
CA ILE A 234 -5.14 -7.09 16.52
C ILE A 234 -5.40 -7.60 17.93
N ASN A 235 -4.67 -8.63 18.38
CA ASN A 235 -4.90 -9.28 19.67
C ASN A 235 -4.97 -8.34 20.89
N PRO A 236 -4.06 -7.35 21.11
CA PRO A 236 -4.17 -6.42 22.24
C PRO A 236 -5.46 -5.59 22.20
N VAL A 237 -5.88 -5.20 21.00
CA VAL A 237 -7.15 -4.46 20.78
C VAL A 237 -8.34 -5.37 21.03
N ALA A 238 -8.33 -6.59 20.50
CA ALA A 238 -9.40 -7.57 20.69
C ALA A 238 -9.60 -7.90 22.17
N HIS A 239 -8.50 -8.05 22.92
CA HIS A 239 -8.55 -8.22 24.38
C HIS A 239 -9.25 -7.04 25.04
N ARG A 240 -8.84 -5.79 24.76
CA ARG A 240 -9.49 -4.59 25.32
C ARG A 240 -10.95 -4.46 24.94
N LEU A 241 -11.32 -4.73 23.68
CA LEU A 241 -12.72 -4.69 23.23
C LEU A 241 -13.59 -5.68 24.02
N ALA A 242 -13.03 -6.82 24.43
CA ALA A 242 -13.71 -7.85 25.18
C ALA A 242 -13.74 -7.61 26.70
N THR A 243 -12.73 -6.94 27.27
CA THR A 243 -12.56 -6.82 28.73
C THR A 243 -12.89 -5.43 29.29
N CYS A 244 -12.82 -4.38 28.48
CA CYS A 244 -13.04 -3.00 28.93
C CYS A 244 -14.50 -2.56 28.75
N SER A 245 -14.99 -1.72 29.68
CA SER A 245 -16.25 -0.99 29.46
C SER A 245 -16.07 0.05 28.35
N TRP A 246 -17.06 0.13 27.46
CA TRP A 246 -17.10 1.08 26.35
C TRP A 246 -17.60 2.47 26.76
N THR A 247 -18.15 2.60 27.97
CA THR A 247 -18.65 3.87 28.50
C THR A 247 -17.51 4.88 28.59
N ASN A 248 -17.68 6.05 27.97
CA ASN A 248 -16.75 7.18 28.06
C ASN A 248 -15.34 6.92 27.45
N ARG A 249 -15.22 5.99 26.48
CA ARG A 249 -13.98 5.66 25.77
C ARG A 249 -14.17 5.80 24.25
N SER A 250 -13.80 6.95 23.69
CA SER A 250 -13.98 7.26 22.26
C SER A 250 -13.12 6.39 21.31
N ALA A 251 -12.01 5.82 21.80
CA ALA A 251 -11.13 4.98 20.98
C ALA A 251 -11.68 3.57 20.69
N LEU A 252 -12.48 2.99 21.59
CA LEU A 252 -12.97 1.61 21.46
C LEU A 252 -13.92 1.43 20.25
N PRO A 253 -14.91 2.32 20.00
CA PRO A 253 -15.71 2.27 18.78
C PRO A 253 -14.88 2.35 17.49
N LEU A 254 -13.82 3.17 17.47
CA LEU A 254 -12.93 3.30 16.30
C LEU A 254 -12.10 2.02 16.10
N HIS A 255 -11.61 1.42 17.18
CA HIS A 255 -10.95 0.11 17.17
C HIS A 255 -11.88 -1.05 16.80
N PHE A 256 -13.17 -0.95 17.06
CA PHE A 256 -14.14 -1.91 16.55
C PHE A 256 -14.37 -1.70 15.05
N LEU A 257 -14.53 -0.44 14.64
CA LEU A 257 -14.72 -0.08 13.23
C LEU A 257 -13.55 -0.51 12.35
N GLN A 258 -12.29 -0.30 12.78
CA GLN A 258 -11.12 -0.77 12.02
C GLN A 258 -11.16 -2.30 11.80
N VAL A 259 -11.61 -3.08 12.79
CA VAL A 259 -11.70 -4.54 12.68
C VAL A 259 -12.74 -4.94 11.64
N VAL A 260 -13.92 -4.33 11.69
CA VAL A 260 -14.99 -4.58 10.71
C VAL A 260 -14.52 -4.21 9.29
N LEU A 261 -13.91 -3.04 9.13
CA LEU A 261 -13.41 -2.56 7.83
C LEU A 261 -12.30 -3.46 7.28
N PHE A 262 -11.36 -3.92 8.11
CA PHE A 262 -10.33 -4.86 7.69
C PHE A 262 -10.92 -6.20 7.22
N LEU A 263 -11.85 -6.77 7.98
CA LEU A 263 -12.48 -8.04 7.62
C LEU A 263 -13.27 -7.92 6.31
N LEU A 264 -13.99 -6.82 6.11
CA LEU A 264 -14.68 -6.55 4.83
C LEU A 264 -13.69 -6.38 3.69
N SER A 265 -12.59 -5.63 3.90
CA SER A 265 -11.53 -5.48 2.90
C SER A 265 -10.94 -6.84 2.49
N ALA A 266 -10.67 -7.72 3.46
CA ALA A 266 -10.16 -9.06 3.22
C ALA A 266 -11.12 -9.93 2.39
N VAL A 267 -12.44 -9.77 2.56
CA VAL A 267 -13.45 -10.45 1.72
C VAL A 267 -13.35 -10.00 0.26
N PHE A 268 -13.33 -8.69 0.01
CA PHE A 268 -13.22 -8.15 -1.35
C PHE A 268 -11.87 -8.43 -2.01
N PHE A 269 -10.78 -8.44 -1.24
CA PHE A 269 -9.48 -8.88 -1.73
C PHE A 269 -9.50 -10.37 -2.10
N SER A 270 -10.22 -11.20 -1.32
CA SER A 270 -10.27 -12.65 -1.49
C SER A 270 -11.20 -13.11 -2.60
N CYS A 271 -12.29 -12.38 -2.83
CA CYS A 271 -13.33 -12.73 -3.78
C CYS A 271 -13.49 -11.61 -4.82
N PRO A 272 -13.32 -11.90 -6.13
CA PRO A 272 -13.45 -10.88 -7.18
C PRO A 272 -14.93 -10.54 -7.44
N VAL A 273 -15.59 -9.93 -6.45
CA VAL A 273 -17.00 -9.55 -6.46
C VAL A 273 -17.07 -8.03 -6.34
N PRO A 274 -17.92 -7.35 -7.14
CA PRO A 274 -19.01 -7.88 -7.99
C PRO A 274 -18.62 -8.32 -9.41
N GLU A 275 -17.41 -8.06 -9.88
CA GLU A 275 -16.99 -8.24 -11.28
C GLU A 275 -17.13 -9.69 -11.78
N ARG A 276 -17.02 -10.68 -10.90
CA ARG A 276 -17.31 -12.09 -11.24
C ARG A 276 -18.73 -12.32 -11.72
N PHE A 277 -19.71 -11.60 -11.17
CA PHE A 277 -21.13 -11.76 -11.52
C PHE A 277 -21.54 -10.89 -12.71
N ALA A 278 -20.78 -9.84 -13.00
CA ALA A 278 -21.03 -8.95 -14.13
C ALA A 278 -19.72 -8.53 -14.83
N PRO A 279 -19.06 -9.45 -15.56
CA PRO A 279 -17.82 -9.15 -16.26
C PRO A 279 -17.98 -7.98 -17.23
N GLY A 280 -17.01 -7.07 -17.27
CA GLY A 280 -17.07 -5.87 -18.11
C GLY A 280 -17.84 -4.69 -17.51
N ARG A 281 -18.72 -4.89 -16.52
CA ARG A 281 -19.54 -3.79 -15.95
C ARG A 281 -18.81 -2.96 -14.90
N CYS A 282 -17.80 -3.53 -14.27
CA CYS A 282 -17.01 -2.91 -13.21
C CYS A 282 -15.56 -2.66 -13.63
N ASP A 283 -15.30 -2.51 -14.93
CA ASP A 283 -13.94 -2.42 -15.47
C ASP A 283 -13.17 -1.21 -14.93
N ILE A 284 -13.86 -0.08 -14.78
CA ILE A 284 -13.28 1.20 -14.35
C ILE A 284 -13.58 1.50 -12.87
N VAL A 285 -14.81 1.22 -12.42
CA VAL A 285 -15.27 1.54 -11.06
C VAL A 285 -16.04 0.37 -10.46
N GLY A 286 -15.75 0.06 -9.20
CA GLY A 286 -16.53 -0.83 -8.36
C GLY A 286 -16.13 -2.29 -8.39
N HIS A 287 -14.98 -2.65 -8.99
CA HIS A 287 -14.45 -4.01 -8.88
C HIS A 287 -13.83 -4.28 -7.49
N GLY A 288 -13.79 -5.54 -7.09
CA GLY A 288 -13.47 -5.98 -5.73
C GLY A 288 -12.11 -5.49 -5.23
N HIS A 289 -11.11 -5.38 -6.10
CA HIS A 289 -9.80 -4.86 -5.70
C HIS A 289 -9.86 -3.38 -5.29
N GLN A 290 -10.66 -2.56 -5.99
CA GLN A 290 -10.89 -1.16 -5.61
C GLN A 290 -11.64 -1.07 -4.27
N LEU A 291 -12.68 -1.88 -4.09
CA LEU A 291 -13.46 -1.92 -2.85
C LEU A 291 -12.58 -2.33 -1.67
N SER A 292 -11.71 -3.32 -1.86
CA SER A 292 -10.71 -3.73 -0.88
C SER A 292 -9.82 -2.57 -0.46
N HIS A 293 -9.26 -1.80 -1.41
CA HIS A 293 -8.38 -0.66 -1.11
C HIS A 293 -9.11 0.48 -0.41
N ILE A 294 -10.35 0.79 -0.81
CA ILE A 294 -11.17 1.81 -0.14
C ILE A 294 -11.42 1.41 1.31
N LEU A 295 -11.86 0.17 1.55
CA LEU A 295 -12.14 -0.33 2.90
C LEU A 295 -10.88 -0.37 3.76
N LEU A 296 -9.75 -0.79 3.21
CA LEU A 296 -8.46 -0.80 3.92
C LEU A 296 -7.99 0.63 4.24
N SER A 297 -8.20 1.57 3.32
CA SER A 297 -7.88 2.99 3.54
C SER A 297 -8.70 3.59 4.69
N LEU A 298 -10.01 3.29 4.71
CA LEU A 298 -10.89 3.69 5.81
C LEU A 298 -10.50 3.01 7.13
N CYS A 299 -10.09 1.74 7.09
CA CYS A 299 -9.56 1.01 8.25
C CYS A 299 -8.35 1.74 8.84
N THR A 300 -7.37 2.11 8.01
CA THR A 300 -6.16 2.82 8.46
C THR A 300 -6.46 4.21 9.01
N LEU A 301 -7.44 4.92 8.44
CA LEU A 301 -7.91 6.20 8.98
C LEU A 301 -8.57 6.02 10.36
N ALA A 302 -9.47 5.04 10.51
CA ALA A 302 -10.11 4.72 11.79
C ALA A 302 -9.07 4.30 12.85
N GLN A 303 -8.10 3.48 12.45
CA GLN A 303 -6.98 3.06 13.29
C GLN A 303 -6.12 4.25 13.73
N GLN A 304 -5.82 5.19 12.83
CA GLN A 304 -5.08 6.39 13.19
C GLN A 304 -5.83 7.17 14.26
N GLU A 305 -7.11 7.47 14.06
CA GLU A 305 -7.89 8.24 15.05
C GLU A 305 -7.94 7.54 16.42
N ALA A 306 -8.11 6.22 16.44
CA ALA A 306 -8.06 5.45 17.69
C ALA A 306 -6.69 5.54 18.38
N LEU A 307 -5.60 5.40 17.60
CA LEU A 307 -4.23 5.52 18.10
C LEU A 307 -3.90 6.92 18.61
N LEU A 308 -4.43 7.98 17.99
CA LEU A 308 -4.23 9.35 18.47
C LEU A 308 -4.84 9.55 19.86
N GLU A 309 -6.01 8.98 20.11
CA GLU A 309 -6.67 9.04 21.42
C GLU A 309 -5.95 8.19 22.47
N ASP A 310 -5.62 6.94 22.12
CA ASP A 310 -4.85 6.05 23.00
C ASP A 310 -3.47 6.63 23.31
N PHE A 311 -2.82 7.30 22.35
CA PHE A 311 -1.57 8.00 22.57
C PHE A 311 -1.72 9.08 23.64
N LEU A 312 -2.72 9.96 23.55
CA LEU A 312 -2.92 11.02 24.56
C LEU A 312 -3.10 10.45 25.96
N TRP A 313 -3.84 9.34 26.06
CA TRP A 313 -4.06 8.66 27.33
C TRP A 313 -2.79 7.97 27.87
N ARG A 314 -2.03 7.30 26.99
CA ARG A 314 -0.91 6.45 27.38
C ARG A 314 0.40 7.23 27.59
N ARG A 315 0.60 8.32 26.84
CA ARG A 315 1.85 9.09 26.79
C ARG A 315 2.45 9.39 28.17
N PRO A 316 1.70 9.87 29.19
CA PRO A 316 2.29 10.25 30.48
C PRO A 316 2.91 9.07 31.26
N ALA A 317 2.45 7.85 31.00
CA ALA A 317 2.90 6.65 31.71
C ALA A 317 3.85 5.77 30.88
N LEU A 318 3.91 5.97 29.55
CA LEU A 318 4.59 5.06 28.63
C LEU A 318 6.09 4.88 28.96
N VAL A 319 6.84 5.97 29.11
CA VAL A 319 8.29 5.91 29.39
C VAL A 319 8.56 5.30 30.76
N ARG A 320 7.71 5.62 31.75
CA ARG A 320 7.83 5.09 33.11
C ARG A 320 7.57 3.58 33.18
N GLU A 321 6.60 3.07 32.43
CA GLU A 321 6.23 1.66 32.43
C GLU A 321 7.13 0.79 31.54
N PHE A 322 7.48 1.30 30.36
CA PHE A 322 8.21 0.52 29.36
C PHE A 322 9.73 0.69 29.47
N GLY A 323 10.18 1.85 29.95
CA GLY A 323 11.59 2.25 29.95
C GLY A 323 12.02 2.80 28.59
N GLU A 324 12.83 3.87 28.62
CA GLU A 324 13.28 4.56 27.42
C GLU A 324 14.11 3.66 26.49
N GLU A 325 15.06 2.90 27.04
CA GLU A 325 15.92 1.99 26.27
C GLU A 325 15.12 0.92 25.53
N ARG A 326 14.12 0.32 26.18
CA ARG A 326 13.28 -0.71 25.57
C ARG A 326 12.38 -0.13 24.47
N LEU A 327 11.92 1.11 24.68
CA LEU A 327 11.12 1.82 23.68
C LEU A 327 11.96 2.15 22.44
N LEU A 328 13.19 2.61 22.62
CA LEU A 328 14.15 2.84 21.53
C LEU A 328 14.51 1.54 20.81
N LEU A 329 14.75 0.45 21.54
CA LEU A 329 15.03 -0.86 20.94
C LEU A 329 13.84 -1.37 20.12
N ALA A 330 12.62 -1.23 20.63
CA ALA A 330 11.40 -1.57 19.90
C ALA A 330 11.28 -0.73 18.62
N CYS A 331 11.54 0.57 18.69
CA CYS A 331 11.55 1.44 17.51
C CYS A 331 12.68 1.11 16.52
N ALA A 332 13.87 0.74 17.01
CA ALA A 332 15.00 0.36 16.17
C ALA A 332 14.70 -0.92 15.35
N SER A 333 13.96 -1.86 15.95
CA SER A 333 13.57 -3.10 15.27
C SER A 333 12.68 -2.88 14.04
N PHE A 334 11.96 -1.76 13.96
CA PHE A 334 11.20 -1.35 12.77
C PHE A 334 12.12 -1.20 11.54
N PHE A 335 13.26 -0.53 11.71
CA PHE A 335 14.23 -0.34 10.63
C PHE A 335 14.91 -1.66 10.25
N GLY A 336 15.18 -2.52 11.23
CA GLY A 336 15.68 -3.88 10.99
C GLY A 336 14.74 -4.68 10.10
N LEU A 337 13.44 -4.70 10.42
CA LEU A 337 12.43 -5.37 9.60
C LEU A 337 12.33 -4.76 8.19
N ALA A 338 12.30 -3.43 8.09
CA ALA A 338 12.20 -2.75 6.80
C ALA A 338 13.38 -3.12 5.88
N LEU A 339 14.60 -3.17 6.44
CA LEU A 339 15.79 -3.62 5.72
C LEU A 339 15.68 -5.08 5.29
N CYS A 340 15.24 -5.98 6.17
CA CYS A 340 15.03 -7.39 5.84
C CYS A 340 14.03 -7.57 4.69
N CYS A 341 12.90 -6.84 4.71
CA CYS A 341 11.88 -6.90 3.66
C CYS A 341 12.42 -6.36 2.33
N ALA A 342 13.10 -5.21 2.36
CA ALA A 342 13.71 -4.61 1.17
C ALA A 342 14.80 -5.51 0.56
N ALA A 343 15.68 -6.08 1.39
CA ALA A 343 16.72 -7.00 0.95
C ALA A 343 16.12 -8.28 0.34
N THR A 344 15.04 -8.81 0.92
CA THR A 344 14.31 -9.97 0.39
C THR A 344 13.74 -9.66 -1.00
N ALA A 345 13.03 -8.55 -1.14
CA ALA A 345 12.44 -8.13 -2.41
C ALA A 345 13.50 -7.91 -3.49
N LEU A 346 14.63 -7.29 -3.13
CA LEU A 346 15.75 -7.07 -4.04
C LEU A 346 16.41 -8.40 -4.47
N ALA A 347 16.71 -9.28 -3.52
CA ALA A 347 17.32 -10.58 -3.80
C ALA A 347 16.43 -11.42 -4.74
N MET A 348 15.12 -11.46 -4.48
CA MET A 348 14.18 -12.15 -5.35
C MET A 348 14.06 -11.48 -6.73
N ARG A 349 14.16 -10.14 -6.81
CA ARG A 349 14.13 -9.42 -8.09
C ARG A 349 15.35 -9.77 -8.95
N VAL A 350 16.54 -9.77 -8.36
CA VAL A 350 17.80 -10.09 -9.05
C VAL A 350 17.77 -11.53 -9.54
N GLY A 351 17.46 -12.49 -8.67
CA GLY A 351 17.37 -13.90 -9.07
C GLY A 351 16.34 -14.17 -10.17
N ALA A 352 15.23 -13.41 -10.19
CA ALA A 352 14.26 -13.49 -11.28
C ALA A 352 14.79 -12.91 -12.60
N CYS A 353 15.58 -11.83 -12.57
CA CYS A 353 16.26 -11.29 -13.76
C CYS A 353 17.25 -12.31 -14.32
N ASP A 354 18.10 -12.90 -13.48
CA ASP A 354 19.10 -13.88 -13.91
C ASP A 354 18.44 -15.11 -14.57
N LEU A 355 17.31 -15.58 -14.02
CA LEU A 355 16.55 -16.68 -14.60
C LEU A 355 15.91 -16.31 -15.95
N MET A 356 15.40 -15.09 -16.10
CA MET A 356 14.84 -14.60 -17.35
C MET A 356 15.92 -14.44 -18.42
N ASP A 357 17.08 -13.88 -18.07
CA ASP A 357 18.21 -13.72 -18.99
C ASP A 357 18.78 -15.07 -19.42
N ALA A 358 18.89 -16.03 -18.50
CA ALA A 358 19.27 -17.40 -18.81
C ALA A 358 18.26 -18.09 -19.75
N TRP A 359 16.96 -17.86 -19.54
CA TRP A 359 15.91 -18.42 -20.40
C TRP A 359 15.92 -17.80 -21.80
N ASP A 360 16.09 -16.48 -21.91
CA ASP A 360 16.22 -15.77 -23.18
C ASP A 360 17.47 -16.21 -23.96
N TYR A 361 18.57 -16.44 -23.26
CA TYR A 361 19.79 -16.99 -23.83
C TYR A 361 19.56 -18.41 -24.37
N LEU A 362 18.88 -19.27 -23.61
CA LEU A 362 18.52 -20.62 -24.05
C LEU A 362 17.59 -20.61 -25.27
N LEU A 363 16.59 -19.74 -25.31
CA LEU A 363 15.68 -19.59 -26.46
C LEU A 363 16.38 -19.06 -27.73
N LYS A 364 17.39 -18.21 -27.57
CA LYS A 364 18.19 -17.67 -28.67
C LYS A 364 19.32 -18.63 -29.10
N SER A 365 19.58 -19.70 -28.34
CA SER A 365 20.62 -20.67 -28.64
C SER A 365 20.35 -21.42 -29.96
N PRO A 366 21.29 -21.41 -30.92
CA PRO A 366 21.17 -22.14 -32.19
C PRO A 366 21.01 -23.66 -31.99
N GLN A 367 21.53 -24.19 -30.87
CA GLN A 367 21.46 -25.60 -30.49
C GLN A 367 20.03 -26.03 -30.16
N LEU A 368 19.28 -25.19 -29.43
CA LEU A 368 17.88 -25.46 -29.07
C LEU A 368 16.95 -25.39 -30.29
N LYS A 369 17.23 -24.47 -31.23
CA LYS A 369 16.52 -24.40 -32.53
C LYS A 369 16.76 -25.66 -33.37
N LYS A 370 17.98 -26.21 -33.39
CA LYS A 370 18.26 -27.49 -34.06
C LYS A 370 17.51 -28.67 -33.43
N LEU A 371 17.46 -28.75 -32.09
CA LEU A 371 16.74 -29.81 -31.37
C LEU A 371 15.21 -29.75 -31.56
N LEU A 372 14.62 -28.55 -31.62
CA LEU A 372 13.20 -28.38 -31.89
C LEU A 372 12.84 -28.66 -33.36
N LEU A 373 13.74 -28.38 -34.31
CA LEU A 373 13.54 -28.71 -35.73
C LEU A 373 13.68 -30.21 -36.01
N LEU A 374 14.50 -30.94 -35.23
CA LEU A 374 14.67 -32.40 -35.34
C LEU A 374 13.51 -33.23 -34.77
N ASN A 375 12.59 -32.62 -34.03
CA ASN A 375 11.40 -33.28 -33.46
C ASN A 375 10.10 -33.00 -34.24
N VAL A 376 10.19 -32.30 -35.39
CA VAL A 376 9.05 -32.00 -36.28
C VAL A 376 9.20 -32.67 -37.66
N SER A 377 10.25 -33.48 -37.86
CA SER A 377 10.48 -34.27 -39.08
C SER A 377 10.15 -35.72 -38.90
#